data_AF-A0A2D5ZQ68-F1
#
_entry.id   AF-A0A2D5ZQ68-F1
#
_cell.length_a   1.000
_cell.length_b   1.000
_cell.length_c   1.000
_cell.angle_alpha   90.00
_cell.angle_beta   90.00
_cell.angle_gamma   90.00
#
_symmetry.space_group_name_H-M   'P 1'
#
loop_
_entity.id
_entity.type
_entity.pdbx_description
1 polymer ?
#
loop_
_entity_poly.entity_id
_entity_poly.type
_entity_poly.pdbx_seq_one_letter_code
_entity_poly.pdbx_strand_id
1 'polypeptide(L)'
;MEMRVPEVIAGKDADCQVRGFNKEPGDLIEVGEYLGELRVEYDDGDFTDCPVLYYGDLVARERGVLVESRAEKISKQGDVLAIVGEEPGGFSIEFVTF
;
A
#
# COMPACT_ATOMS: atom_id res chain seq x y z
N MET A 1 6.59 -1.62 13.67
CA MET A 1 5.45 -2.32 13.06
C MET A 1 5.56 -2.23 11.55
N GLU A 2 5.11 -3.23 10.81
CA GLU A 2 5.19 -3.24 9.34
C GLU A 2 3.88 -2.73 8.73
N MET A 3 3.96 -1.62 8.00
CA MET A 3 2.91 -1.17 7.10
C MET A 3 3.07 -1.93 5.78
N ARG A 4 2.04 -2.69 5.41
CA ARG A 4 2.04 -3.53 4.20
C ARG A 4 1.00 -3.04 3.21
N VAL A 5 1.29 -3.20 1.92
CA VAL A 5 0.32 -2.97 0.86
C VAL A 5 -0.86 -3.92 1.08
N PRO A 6 -2.11 -3.44 1.12
CA PRO A 6 -3.27 -4.28 1.38
C PRO A 6 -3.48 -5.29 0.24
N GLU A 7 -4.08 -6.43 0.58
CA GLU A 7 -4.57 -7.36 -0.44
C GLU A 7 -5.84 -6.74 -1.07
N VAL A 8 -5.71 -6.25 -2.30
CA VAL A 8 -6.81 -5.60 -3.01
C VAL A 8 -7.65 -6.63 -3.74
N ILE A 9 -7.00 -7.64 -4.34
CA ILE A 9 -7.68 -8.69 -5.10
C ILE A 9 -7.33 -10.03 -4.49
N ALA A 10 -8.30 -10.61 -3.80
CA ALA A 10 -8.13 -11.86 -3.06
C ALA A 10 -7.67 -13.00 -3.98
N GLY A 11 -6.55 -13.63 -3.63
CA GLY A 11 -6.06 -14.84 -4.32
C GLY A 11 -5.55 -14.63 -5.74
N LYS A 12 -5.33 -13.38 -6.17
CA LYS A 12 -4.67 -13.06 -7.46
C LYS A 12 -3.24 -12.62 -7.22
N ASP A 13 -2.37 -12.94 -8.17
CA ASP A 13 -1.03 -12.36 -8.22
C ASP A 13 -1.12 -11.00 -8.91
N ALA A 14 -1.15 -9.93 -8.10
CA ALA A 14 -1.37 -8.58 -8.57
C ALA A 14 -0.11 -7.72 -8.37
N ASP A 15 0.34 -7.10 -9.45
CA ASP A 15 1.40 -6.11 -9.45
C ASP A 15 0.90 -4.81 -8.83
N CYS A 16 1.73 -4.18 -8.02
CA CYS A 16 1.39 -2.99 -7.27
C CYS A 16 2.45 -1.90 -7.49
N GLN A 17 1.99 -0.67 -7.67
CA GLN A 17 2.83 0.52 -7.69
C GLN A 17 2.22 1.59 -6.80
N VAL A 18 3.01 2.08 -5.84
CA VAL A 18 2.62 3.19 -4.98
C VAL A 18 3.13 4.50 -5.57
N ARG A 19 2.26 5.51 -5.64
CA ARG A 19 2.54 6.85 -6.17
C ARG A 19 2.21 7.92 -5.12
N GLY A 20 3.03 8.97 -5.08
CA GLY A 20 2.77 10.11 -4.20
C GLY A 20 2.90 9.82 -2.70
N PHE A 21 3.64 8.78 -2.31
CA PHE A 21 3.98 8.51 -0.92
C PHE A 21 5.00 9.53 -0.41
N ASN A 22 4.50 10.66 0.07
CA ASN A 22 5.30 11.81 0.51
C ASN A 22 5.46 11.82 2.03
N LYS A 23 6.04 10.75 2.59
CA LYS A 23 6.34 10.65 4.02
C LYS A 23 7.82 10.34 4.23
N GLU A 24 8.44 11.05 5.16
CA GLU A 24 9.84 10.90 5.52
C GLU A 24 10.00 10.24 6.90
N PRO A 25 11.09 9.49 7.15
CA PRO A 25 11.40 8.99 8.49
C PRO A 25 11.36 10.10 9.55
N GLY A 26 10.59 9.88 10.60
CA GLY A 26 10.30 10.86 11.66
C GLY A 26 8.90 11.47 11.57
N ASP A 27 8.23 11.35 10.42
CA ASP A 27 6.88 11.88 10.24
C ASP A 27 5.85 11.14 11.07
N LEU A 28 4.91 11.91 11.63
CA LEU A 28 3.72 11.35 12.25
C LEU A 28 2.69 10.98 11.18
N ILE A 29 2.12 9.79 11.31
CA ILE A 29 1.00 9.29 10.53
C ILE A 29 -0.23 9.27 11.45
N GLU A 30 -1.29 9.95 11.03
CA GLU A 30 -2.55 10.03 11.77
C GLU A 30 -3.62 9.10 11.18
N VAL A 31 -4.60 8.70 12.00
CA VAL A 31 -5.72 7.86 11.54
C VAL A 31 -6.56 8.64 10.52
N GLY A 32 -6.87 8.01 9.39
CA GLY A 32 -7.60 8.62 8.28
C GLY A 32 -6.72 9.45 7.35
N GLU A 33 -5.41 9.52 7.59
CA GLU A 33 -4.50 10.24 6.73
C GLU A 33 -4.30 9.54 5.38
N TYR A 34 -4.32 10.33 4.31
CA TYR A 34 -3.94 9.90 2.96
C TYR A 34 -2.42 9.71 2.89
N LEU A 35 -2.00 8.52 2.48
CA LEU A 35 -0.60 8.14 2.38
C LEU A 35 -0.08 8.17 0.94
N GLY A 36 -0.93 7.98 -0.05
CA GLY A 36 -0.56 7.89 -1.46
C GLY A 36 -1.60 7.15 -2.29
N GLU A 37 -1.39 7.09 -3.59
CA GLU A 37 -2.22 6.33 -4.53
C GLU A 37 -1.58 4.95 -4.76
N LEU A 38 -2.39 3.91 -4.77
CA LEU A 38 -1.99 2.56 -5.17
C LEU A 38 -2.60 2.24 -6.54
N ARG A 39 -1.73 1.91 -7.49
CA ARG A 39 -2.10 1.28 -8.76
C ARG A 39 -1.91 -0.23 -8.61
N VAL A 40 -2.96 -0.99 -8.89
CA VAL A 40 -2.95 -2.45 -8.87
C VAL A 40 -3.26 -2.97 -10.27
N GLU A 41 -2.47 -3.92 -10.74
CA GLU A 41 -2.56 -4.52 -12.07
C GLU A 41 -2.53 -6.04 -11.95
N TYR A 42 -3.43 -6.75 -12.61
CA TYR A 42 -3.35 -8.21 -12.70
C TYR A 42 -3.93 -8.72 -14.02
N ASP A 43 -3.42 -9.88 -14.43
CA ASP A 43 -3.97 -10.62 -15.56
C ASP A 43 -5.09 -11.54 -15.07
N ASP A 44 -6.30 -11.33 -15.60
CA ASP A 44 -7.45 -12.18 -15.29
C ASP A 44 -7.43 -13.52 -16.06
N GLY A 45 -6.57 -13.63 -17.08
CA GLY A 45 -6.39 -14.81 -17.91
C GLY A 45 -7.46 -14.97 -19.00
N ASP A 46 -8.36 -13.99 -19.16
CA ASP A 46 -9.34 -13.98 -20.24
C ASP A 46 -8.71 -13.42 -21.53
N PHE A 47 -9.23 -13.86 -22.68
CA PHE A 47 -8.67 -13.70 -24.04
C PHE A 47 -8.42 -12.27 -24.54
N THR A 48 -8.67 -11.26 -23.71
CA THR A 48 -8.23 -9.90 -23.95
C THR A 48 -6.86 -9.74 -23.31
N ASP A 49 -5.79 -9.59 -24.12
CA ASP A 49 -4.41 -9.28 -23.69
C ASP A 49 -4.29 -7.89 -22.99
N CYS A 50 -5.29 -7.51 -22.19
CA CYS A 50 -5.43 -6.22 -21.53
C CYS A 50 -5.50 -6.49 -20.02
N PRO A 51 -4.45 -6.15 -19.26
CA PRO A 51 -4.46 -6.33 -17.82
C PRO A 51 -5.55 -5.47 -17.18
N VAL A 52 -6.15 -5.99 -16.11
CA VAL A 52 -7.15 -5.27 -15.34
C VAL A 52 -6.45 -4.32 -14.39
N LEU A 53 -6.87 -3.05 -14.41
CA LEU A 53 -6.24 -1.97 -13.65
C LEU A 53 -7.20 -1.38 -12.62
N TYR A 54 -6.72 -1.27 -11.38
CA TYR A 54 -7.39 -0.58 -10.28
C TYR A 54 -6.52 0.56 -9.76
N TYR A 55 -7.18 1.66 -9.39
CA TYR A 55 -6.59 2.82 -8.73
C TYR A 55 -7.38 3.12 -7.48
N GLY A 56 -6.68 3.55 -6.44
CA GLY A 56 -7.32 3.96 -5.20
C GLY A 56 -6.32 4.51 -4.20
N ASP A 57 -6.85 5.06 -3.12
CA ASP A 57 -6.08 5.76 -2.11
C ASP A 57 -5.67 4.80 -0.99
N LEU A 58 -4.44 4.94 -0.51
CA LEU A 58 -3.96 4.32 0.71
C LEU A 58 -4.24 5.25 1.89
N VAL A 59 -5.05 4.78 2.83
CA VAL A 59 -5.48 5.54 4.01
C VAL A 59 -5.04 4.83 5.29
N ALA A 60 -4.40 5.55 6.20
CA ALA A 60 -3.96 4.98 7.47
C ALA A 60 -5.15 4.65 8.39
N ARG A 61 -5.15 3.47 9.00
CA ARG A 61 -6.16 3.08 10.02
C ARG A 61 -5.63 3.16 11.44
N GLU A 62 -4.33 3.32 11.60
CA GLU A 62 -3.66 3.43 12.87
C GLU A 62 -2.79 4.68 12.91
N ARG A 63 -2.38 5.07 14.12
CA ARG A 63 -1.48 6.20 14.35
C ARG A 63 -0.08 5.68 14.62
N GLY A 64 0.95 6.33 14.09
CA GLY A 64 2.33 5.96 14.39
C GLY A 64 3.35 6.89 13.76
N VAL A 65 4.62 6.71 14.12
CA VAL A 65 5.73 7.50 13.55
C VAL A 65 6.46 6.68 12.50
N LEU A 66 6.62 7.22 11.30
CA LEU A 66 7.35 6.56 10.22
C LEU A 66 8.83 6.42 10.61
N VAL A 67 9.38 5.21 10.49
CA VAL A 67 10.80 4.91 10.78
C VAL A 67 11.57 4.68 9.49
N GLU A 68 10.94 4.02 8.52
CA GLU A 68 11.57 3.69 7.24
C GLU A 68 10.51 3.68 6.13
N SER A 69 10.81 4.33 4.99
CA SER A 69 9.98 4.24 3.78
C SER A 69 10.59 3.24 2.80
N ARG A 70 9.74 2.38 2.22
CA ARG A 70 10.09 1.39 1.19
C ARG A 70 9.18 1.49 -0.04
N ALA A 71 8.44 2.59 -0.18
CA ALA A 71 7.44 2.79 -1.24
C ALA A 71 7.99 2.59 -2.66
N GLU A 72 9.25 2.94 -2.91
CA GLU A 72 9.90 2.78 -4.22
C GLU A 72 10.21 1.31 -4.58
N LYS A 73 10.15 0.39 -3.62
CA LYS A 73 10.47 -1.03 -3.79
C LYS A 73 9.24 -1.91 -3.92
N ILE A 74 8.05 -1.31 -3.98
CA ILE A 74 6.79 -2.05 -4.05
C ILE A 74 6.60 -2.61 -5.44
N SER A 75 6.28 -3.90 -5.47
CA SER A 75 6.02 -4.66 -6.69
C SER A 75 4.73 -5.47 -6.60
N LYS A 76 4.31 -5.88 -5.40
CA LYS A 76 3.18 -6.80 -5.18
C LYS A 76 2.31 -6.36 -3.99
N GLN A 77 1.07 -6.85 -3.98
CA GLN A 77 0.23 -6.78 -2.78
C GLN A 77 0.87 -7.58 -1.62
N GLY A 78 0.78 -7.06 -0.39
CA GLY A 78 1.44 -7.62 0.79
C GLY A 78 2.90 -7.19 0.98
N ASP A 79 3.53 -6.53 0.00
CA ASP A 79 4.87 -5.96 0.16
C ASP A 79 4.92 -4.95 1.31
N VAL A 80 6.08 -4.85 1.98
CA VAL A 80 6.28 -3.90 3.07
C VAL A 80 6.47 -2.49 2.48
N LEU A 81 5.47 -1.64 2.64
CA LEU A 81 5.45 -0.24 2.24
C LEU A 81 6.35 0.63 3.12
N ALA A 82 6.28 0.41 4.43
CA ALA A 82 6.99 1.22 5.41
C ALA A 82 7.11 0.49 6.76
N ILE A 83 8.04 0.95 7.58
CA ILE A 83 8.13 0.57 9.00
C ILE A 83 7.63 1.74 9.83
N VAL A 84 6.65 1.50 10.70
CA VAL A 84 6.04 2.50 11.58
C VAL A 84 6.27 2.11 13.04
N GLY A 85 6.88 2.99 13.83
CA GLY A 85 7.25 2.74 15.23
C GLY A 85 8.28 1.62 15.43
N GLU A 86 8.68 1.40 16.69
CA GLU A 86 9.73 0.43 17.06
C GLU A 86 9.17 -0.92 17.55
N GLU A 87 7.85 -1.07 17.69
CA GLU A 87 7.23 -2.29 18.21
C GLU A 87 7.01 -3.36 17.13
N PRO A 88 7.11 -4.66 17.47
CA PRO A 88 6.74 -5.74 16.55
C PRO A 88 5.22 -5.80 16.36
N GLY A 89 4.75 -5.95 15.11
CA GLY A 89 3.32 -5.97 14.79
C GLY A 89 3.03 -5.48 13.37
N GLY A 90 1.78 -5.56 12.95
CA GLY A 90 1.30 -4.99 11.68
C GLY A 90 0.74 -3.59 11.90
N PHE A 91 0.99 -2.69 10.93
CA PHE A 91 0.34 -1.38 10.86
C PHE A 91 -0.74 -1.44 9.78
N SER A 92 -1.99 -1.16 10.16
CA SER A 92 -3.12 -1.29 9.25
C SER A 92 -3.32 -0.08 8.34
N ILE A 93 -3.50 -0.33 7.05
CA ILE A 93 -3.91 0.66 6.04
C ILE A 93 -5.05 0.10 5.20
N GLU A 94 -5.87 0.99 4.65
CA GLU A 94 -7.00 0.66 3.80
C GLU A 94 -6.80 1.17 2.38
N PHE A 95 -7.28 0.40 1.40
CA PHE A 95 -7.38 0.79 0.00
C PHE A 95 -8.80 1.26 -0.31
N VAL A 96 -8.95 2.52 -0.72
CA VAL A 96 -10.25 3.14 -0.98
C VAL A 96 -10.37 3.48 -2.47
N THR A 97 -11.36 2.90 -3.14
CA THR A 97 -11.70 3.20 -4.54
C THR A 97 -12.83 4.22 -4.62
N PHE A 98 -12.79 5.11 -5.60
CA PHE A 98 -13.83 6.11 -5.89
C PHE A 98 -14.82 5.67 -6.97
#